data_AF-A0A5Y9P868-F1
#
_entry.id   AF-A0A5Y9P868-F1
#
_cell.length_a   1.000
_cell.length_b   1.000
_cell.length_c   1.000
_cell.angle_alpha   90.00
_cell.angle_beta   90.00
_cell.angle_gamma   90.00
#
_symmetry.space_group_name_H-M   'P 1'
#
loop_
_entity.id
_entity.type
_entity.pdbx_description
1 polymer ?
#
loop_
_entity_poly.entity_id
_entity_poly.type
_entity_poly.pdbx_seq_one_letter_code
_entity_poly.pdbx_strand_id
1 'polypeptide(L)' 'MFKKIVSFLAVPALMVVSGATFAAEGAASGGVDLSPLTNSIDFSTVLVAIMAVAASLVTLYAGVAGVRWVLRTVKSA' A
#
# COMPACT_ATOMS: atom_id res chain seq x y z
N MET A 1 9.36 36.25 -1.13
CA MET A 1 10.49 35.35 -0.80
C MET A 1 9.93 34.10 -0.13
N PHE A 2 9.64 33.05 -0.91
CA PHE A 2 9.07 31.80 -0.39
C PHE A 2 10.11 30.70 -0.53
N LYS A 3 10.71 30.28 0.58
CA LYS A 3 11.83 29.35 0.57
C LYS A 3 11.68 28.41 1.77
N LYS A 4 11.37 27.15 1.43
CA LYS A 4 11.51 25.94 2.25
C LYS A 4 10.53 25.78 3.42
N ILE A 5 9.46 25.00 3.22
CA ILE A 5 9.07 23.92 4.14
C ILE A 5 8.43 22.82 3.27
N VAL A 6 9.27 21.94 2.73
CA VAL A 6 8.86 20.59 2.28
C VAL A 6 9.61 19.66 3.22
N SER A 7 9.06 19.46 4.41
CA SER A 7 9.52 18.45 5.37
C SER A 7 8.45 18.30 6.43
N PHE A 8 7.47 17.45 6.16
CA PHE A 8 6.72 16.79 7.22
C PHE A 8 6.35 15.39 6.73
N LEU A 9 7.38 14.57 6.62
CA LEU A 9 7.27 13.13 6.53
C LEU A 9 6.77 12.64 7.90
N ALA A 10 5.48 12.80 8.18
CA ALA A 10 4.85 12.25 9.37
C ALA A 10 4.40 10.82 9.05
N VAL A 11 5.27 9.87 9.32
CA VAL A 11 4.94 8.46 9.44
C VAL A 11 4.25 8.27 10.79
N PRO A 12 2.94 7.94 10.87
CA PRO A 12 2.39 7.49 12.14
C PRO A 12 2.84 6.04 12.36
N ALA A 13 3.78 5.87 13.30
CA ALA A 13 4.10 4.57 13.87
C ALA A 13 2.89 4.06 14.67
N LEU A 14 2.07 3.20 14.06
CA LEU A 14 1.06 2.42 14.76
C LEU A 14 1.74 1.24 15.45
N MET A 15 2.15 1.45 16.69
CA MET A 15 2.48 0.39 17.65
C MET A 15 1.17 -0.04 18.32
N VAL A 16 0.62 -1.19 17.95
CA VAL A 16 -0.49 -1.83 18.68
C VAL A 16 -0.03 -3.19 19.22
N VAL A 17 -0.26 -3.32 20.52
CA VAL A 17 0.13 -4.35 21.48
C VAL A 17 -0.24 -5.78 21.07
N SER A 18 0.70 -6.70 21.31
CA SER A 18 0.51 -8.16 21.20
C SER A 18 -0.16 -8.70 22.46
N GLY A 19 -1.24 -9.46 22.29
CA GLY A 19 -1.94 -10.18 23.37
C GLY A 19 -2.45 -11.52 22.86
N ALA A 20 -1.58 -12.52 22.78
CA ALA A 20 -1.97 -13.90 22.48
C ALA A 20 -2.46 -14.56 23.78
N THR A 21 -3.78 -14.79 23.87
CA THR A 21 -4.37 -15.69 24.86
C THR A 21 -4.64 -17.03 24.18
N PHE A 22 -4.04 -18.12 24.68
CA PHE A 22 -4.27 -19.47 24.16
C PHE A 22 -5.30 -20.15 25.05
N ALA A 23 -6.52 -20.31 24.53
CA ALA A 23 -7.51 -21.22 25.11
C ALA A 23 -7.30 -22.60 24.48
N ALA A 24 -6.93 -23.58 25.31
CA ALA A 24 -7.02 -24.99 24.97
C ALA A 24 -8.44 -25.46 25.32
N GLU A 25 -9.14 -26.11 24.40
CA GLU A 25 -10.16 -27.12 24.73
C GLU A 25 -10.57 -27.91 23.46
N GLY A 26 -10.61 -29.23 23.57
CA GLY A 26 -11.53 -30.07 22.79
C GLY A 26 -10.96 -30.78 21.56
N ALA A 27 -10.44 -32.00 21.77
CA ALA A 27 -10.30 -32.99 20.71
C ALA A 27 -11.70 -33.39 20.20
N ALA A 28 -12.08 -32.93 19.01
CA ALA A 28 -13.30 -33.33 18.32
C ALA A 28 -12.96 -34.23 17.12
N SER A 29 -13.61 -35.38 17.06
CA SER A 29 -13.55 -36.40 16.02
C SER A 29 -14.18 -35.92 14.69
N GLY A 30 -13.48 -35.04 13.99
CA GLY A 30 -13.71 -34.59 12.63
C GLY A 30 -12.36 -34.09 12.11
N GLY A 31 -12.05 -34.26 10.82
CA GLY A 31 -10.74 -33.90 10.26
C GLY A 31 -10.22 -32.55 10.76
N VAL A 32 -8.90 -32.45 11.00
CA VAL A 32 -8.24 -31.25 11.53
C VAL A 32 -8.79 -30.01 10.83
N ASP A 33 -9.37 -29.08 11.58
CA ASP A 33 -9.89 -27.85 11.01
C ASP A 33 -8.73 -26.97 10.55
N LEU A 34 -8.57 -26.87 9.23
CA LEU A 34 -7.57 -26.03 8.55
C LEU A 34 -8.13 -24.64 8.19
N SER A 35 -9.41 -24.39 8.48
CA SER A 35 -10.03 -23.07 8.29
C SER A 35 -9.23 -21.94 8.96
N PRO A 36 -8.64 -22.14 10.16
CA PRO A 36 -7.77 -21.13 10.77
C PRO A 36 -6.53 -20.79 9.93
N LEU A 37 -5.95 -21.77 9.21
CA LEU A 37 -4.77 -21.56 8.37
C LEU A 37 -5.10 -20.92 7.03
N THR A 38 -6.31 -21.16 6.50
CA THR A 38 -6.73 -20.61 5.20
C THR A 38 -7.37 -19.23 5.33
N ASN A 39 -8.17 -19.01 6.38
CA ASN A 39 -8.86 -17.73 6.62
C ASN A 39 -7.92 -16.67 7.21
N SER A 40 -6.76 -17.06 7.73
CA SER A 40 -5.72 -16.11 8.18
C SER A 40 -4.93 -15.48 7.02
N ILE A 41 -5.13 -15.95 5.78
CA ILE A 41 -4.40 -15.43 4.61
C ILE A 41 -5.14 -14.19 4.08
N ASP A 42 -4.54 -13.02 4.28
CA ASP A 42 -5.02 -11.75 3.73
C ASP A 42 -4.04 -11.18 2.69
N PHE A 43 -4.59 -10.83 1.52
CA PHE A 43 -3.86 -10.24 0.38
C PHE A 43 -4.12 -8.73 0.22
N SER A 44 -4.86 -8.10 1.13
CA SER A 44 -5.16 -6.67 1.09
C SER A 44 -3.90 -5.81 0.98
N THR A 45 -2.85 -6.16 1.74
CA THR A 45 -1.55 -5.47 1.70
C THR A 45 -0.86 -5.58 0.34
N VAL A 46 -0.92 -6.76 -0.29
CA VAL A 46 -0.36 -7.00 -1.62
C VAL A 46 -1.12 -6.21 -2.68
N LEU A 47 -2.45 -6.19 -2.59
CA LEU A 47 -3.30 -5.38 -3.47
C LEU A 47 -2.92 -3.89 -3.38
N VAL A 48 -2.82 -3.36 -2.17
CA VAL A 48 -2.42 -1.96 -1.93
C VAL A 48 -1.02 -1.69 -2.49
N ALA A 49 -0.07 -2.61 -2.31
CA ALA A 49 1.27 -2.47 -2.85
C ALA A 49 1.28 -2.42 -4.40
N ILE A 50 0.51 -3.28 -5.06
CA ILE A 50 0.40 -3.28 -6.53
C ILE A 50 -0.24 -1.98 -7.02
N MET A 51 -1.29 -1.49 -6.34
CA MET A 51 -1.91 -0.21 -6.68
C MET A 51 -0.97 0.98 -6.49
N ALA A 52 -0.12 0.95 -5.45
CA ALA A 52 0.90 1.97 -5.24
C ALA A 52 1.95 1.99 -6.38
N VAL A 53 2.40 0.81 -6.83
CA VAL A 53 3.30 0.70 -7.99
C VAL A 53 2.62 1.22 -9.25
N ALA A 54 1.37 0.81 -9.51
CA ALA A 54 0.61 1.27 -10.67
C ALA A 54 0.45 2.80 -10.67
N ALA A 55 0.09 3.38 -9.52
CA ALA A 55 -0.01 4.83 -9.36
C ALA A 55 1.33 5.53 -9.64
N SER A 56 2.45 4.98 -9.17
CA SER A 56 3.77 5.55 -9.45
C SER A 56 4.07 5.62 -10.96
N LEU A 57 3.72 4.58 -11.72
CA LEU A 57 3.93 4.56 -13.18
C LEU A 57 3.02 5.56 -13.89
N VAL A 58 1.76 5.65 -13.47
CA VAL A 58 0.80 6.63 -14.01
C VAL A 58 1.31 8.05 -13.78
N THR A 59 1.79 8.37 -12.57
CA THR A 59 2.32 9.71 -12.27
C THR A 59 3.55 10.05 -13.10
N LEU A 60 4.47 9.09 -13.29
CA LEU A 60 5.65 9.30 -14.12
C LEU A 60 5.28 9.55 -15.59
N TYR A 61 4.34 8.76 -16.13
CA TYR A 61 3.84 8.98 -17.49
C TYR A 61 3.15 10.33 -17.64
N ALA A 62 2.27 10.69 -16.71
CA ALA A 62 1.56 11.97 -16.73
C ALA A 62 2.54 13.16 -16.70
N GLY A 63 3.61 13.06 -15.89
CA GLY A 63 4.67 14.06 -15.85
C GLY A 63 5.39 14.22 -17.20
N VAL A 64 5.80 13.11 -17.81
CA VAL A 64 6.48 13.12 -19.12
C VAL A 64 5.56 13.63 -20.24
N ALA A 65 4.29 13.20 -20.24
CA ALA A 65 3.29 13.63 -21.20
C ALA A 65 3.01 15.13 -21.09
N GLY A 66 2.89 15.66 -19.86
CA GLY A 66 2.70 17.09 -19.60
C GLY A 66 3.85 17.93 -20.15
N VAL A 67 5.11 17.57 -19.87
CA VAL A 67 6.29 18.28 -20.39
C VAL A 67 6.32 18.26 -21.92
N ARG A 68 6.07 17.09 -22.53
CA ARG A 68 6.02 16.95 -23.99
C ARG A 68 4.93 17.79 -24.63
N TRP A 69 3.79 17.95 -23.97
CA TRP A 69 2.70 18.78 -24.48
C TRP A 69 3.10 20.25 -24.48
N VAL A 70 3.65 20.76 -23.37
CA VAL A 70 4.15 22.15 -23.28
C VAL A 70 5.21 22.42 -24.34
N LEU A 71 6.21 21.55 -24.48
CA LEU A 71 7.29 21.73 -25.47
C LEU A 71 6.76 21.78 -26.91
N ARG A 72 5.68 21.05 -27.23
CA ARG A 72 5.05 21.13 -28.55
C ARG A 72 4.37 22.48 -28.78
N THR A 73 3.68 23.01 -27.78
CA THR A 73 2.99 24.29 -27.91
C THR A 73 3.98 25.44 -28.12
N VAL A 74 5.09 25.45 -27.39
CA VAL A 74 6.12 26.51 -27.53
C VAL A 74 6.97 26.33 -28.79
N LYS A 75 7.20 25.11 -29.25
CA LYS A 75 7.95 24.86 -30.49
C LYS A 75 7.14 25.18 -31.75
N SER A 76 5.82 25.09 -31.67
CA SER A 76 4.93 25.34 -32.81
C SER A 76 4.48 26.80 -32.92
N ALA A 77 4.79 27.63 -31.92
CA ALA A 77 4.65 29.09 -31.96
C ALA A 77 5.96 29.73 -32.42
#